data_AF-A0A1X0FW09-F1
#
_entry.id   AF-A0A1X0FW09-F1
#
_cell.length_a   1.000
_cell.length_b   1.000
_cell.length_c   1.000
_cell.angle_alpha   90.00
_cell.angle_beta   90.00
_cell.angle_gamma   90.00
#
_symmetry.space_group_name_H-M   'P 1'
#
loop_
_entity.id
_entity.type
_entity.pdbx_description
1 polymer ?
#
loop_
_entity_poly.entity_id
_entity_poly.type
_entity_poly.pdbx_seq_one_letter_code
_entity_poly.pdbx_strand_id
1 'polypeptide(L)'
;MSCGMIFARLGHWYLMLVSITLKTAVANSLLFEERQVMSSNSGNSSDPADLPTGGSPAPQGVVGRSIGWVLSHGIWAGIGAIATILALVVAIMQLTKPDGPPAETKVSDCSANGAGSANVRVDCSHTVNQGAPNPLSNDPRAQIVQLTGSWSTKGFVTAIVDRDTSIVGLYLQSGMKATTLQDGASAILYGFQGVASQNGDPVALVKTFQAAGFKIDDELHDGYLMHKLVDLFPLPFHTDLTPKGYTGGYQDGVFVGSLLFWIVQRAAGWGPTDQDIQVINYLISQGADCKVPLSFLNYNASPNSNTLGGTSPYEKLLPMMQNCAR
;
A
#
# COMPACT_ATOMS: atom_id res chain seq x y z
N MET A 1 20.59 22.80 -20.92
CA MET A 1 21.02 21.70 -20.03
C MET A 1 19.78 21.20 -19.29
N SER A 2 19.59 19.88 -19.12
CA SER A 2 18.53 19.19 -18.34
C SER A 2 17.63 18.17 -19.09
N CYS A 3 18.21 17.34 -19.96
CA CYS A 3 17.60 16.03 -20.30
C CYS A 3 18.31 14.85 -19.60
N GLY A 4 19.57 15.02 -19.18
CA GLY A 4 20.37 13.92 -18.61
C GLY A 4 19.97 13.47 -17.20
N MET A 5 19.36 14.34 -16.38
CA MET A 5 19.00 14.00 -14.99
C MET A 5 17.74 13.12 -14.88
N ILE A 6 16.85 13.16 -15.88
CA ILE A 6 15.61 12.35 -15.87
C ILE A 6 15.93 10.88 -16.20
N PHE A 7 16.83 10.63 -17.15
CA PHE A 7 17.27 9.27 -17.49
C PHE A 7 18.07 8.59 -16.37
N ALA A 8 18.89 9.35 -15.62
CA ALA A 8 19.62 8.81 -14.48
C ALA A 8 18.69 8.38 -13.32
N ARG A 9 17.60 9.12 -13.08
CA ARG A 9 16.61 8.74 -12.06
C ARG A 9 15.79 7.53 -12.49
N LEU A 10 15.29 7.48 -13.73
CA LEU A 10 14.53 6.33 -14.23
C LEU A 10 15.34 5.03 -14.25
N GLY A 11 16.63 5.09 -14.61
CA GLY A 11 17.52 3.93 -14.56
C GLY A 11 17.73 3.37 -13.15
N HIS A 12 17.77 4.24 -12.13
CA HIS A 12 17.93 3.82 -10.73
C HIS A 12 16.68 3.14 -10.18
N TRP A 13 15.48 3.64 -10.51
CA TRP A 13 14.21 3.01 -10.15
C TRP A 13 14.02 1.64 -10.82
N TYR A 14 14.43 1.52 -12.09
CA TYR A 14 14.34 0.25 -12.82
C TYR A 14 15.27 -0.82 -12.23
N LEU A 15 16.50 -0.46 -11.85
CA LEU A 15 17.45 -1.39 -11.21
C LEU A 15 16.98 -1.83 -9.81
N MET A 16 16.31 -0.97 -9.04
CA MET A 16 15.69 -1.37 -7.77
C MET A 16 14.56 -2.38 -7.98
N LEU A 17 13.66 -2.14 -8.94
CA LEU A 17 12.54 -3.04 -9.24
C LEU A 17 13.01 -4.42 -9.70
N VAL A 18 14.04 -4.49 -10.54
CA VAL A 18 14.64 -5.76 -10.96
C VAL A 18 15.28 -6.50 -9.78
N SER A 19 15.98 -5.77 -8.90
CA SER A 19 16.63 -6.36 -7.71
C SER A 19 15.62 -6.93 -6.72
N ILE A 20 14.50 -6.23 -6.48
CA ILE A 20 13.43 -6.70 -5.58
C ILE A 20 12.78 -7.96 -6.16
N THR A 21 12.44 -7.94 -7.45
CA THR A 21 11.78 -9.09 -8.11
C THR A 21 12.68 -10.33 -8.10
N LEU A 22 13.99 -10.16 -8.31
CA LEU A 22 14.96 -11.25 -8.27
C LEU A 22 15.14 -11.82 -6.85
N LYS A 23 15.17 -10.96 -5.81
CA LYS A 23 15.25 -11.41 -4.42
C LYS A 23 14.01 -12.19 -3.97
N THR A 24 12.82 -11.76 -4.37
CA THR A 24 11.57 -12.46 -4.06
C THR A 24 11.49 -13.81 -4.79
N ALA A 25 11.95 -13.88 -6.05
CA ALA A 25 12.01 -15.13 -6.79
C ALA A 25 12.99 -16.14 -6.16
N VAL A 26 14.17 -15.68 -5.71
CA VAL A 26 15.16 -16.55 -5.04
C VAL A 26 14.66 -17.02 -3.67
N ALA A 27 14.01 -16.15 -2.89
CA ALA A 27 13.44 -16.53 -1.60
C ALA A 27 12.34 -17.59 -1.74
N ASN A 28 11.49 -17.49 -2.76
CA ASN A 28 10.43 -18.46 -3.03
C ASN A 28 10.98 -19.81 -3.52
N SER A 29 12.08 -19.82 -4.28
CA SER A 29 12.75 -21.07 -4.70
C SER A 29 13.40 -21.80 -3.53
N LEU A 30 14.03 -21.08 -2.59
CA LEU A 30 14.64 -21.69 -1.39
C LEU A 30 13.60 -22.28 -0.44
N LEU A 31 12.45 -21.63 -0.28
CA LEU A 31 11.32 -22.16 0.52
C LEU A 31 10.68 -23.41 -0.11
N PHE A 32 10.83 -23.61 -1.42
CA PHE A 32 10.29 -24.77 -2.13
C PHE A 32 11.20 -26.00 -2.00
N GLU A 33 12.52 -25.83 -1.99
CA GLU A 33 13.47 -26.92 -1.74
C GLU A 33 13.37 -27.47 -0.31
N GLU A 34 13.16 -26.61 0.68
CA GLU A 34 13.04 -27.03 2.08
C GLU A 34 11.78 -27.86 2.36
N ARG A 35 10.68 -27.61 1.62
CA ARG A 35 9.46 -28.43 1.67
C ARG A 35 9.61 -29.82 1.05
N GLN A 36 10.48 -29.97 0.04
CA GLN A 36 10.76 -31.27 -0.59
C GLN A 36 11.57 -32.18 0.35
N VAL A 37 12.48 -31.60 1.14
CA VAL A 37 13.32 -32.35 2.10
C VAL A 37 12.52 -32.85 3.31
N MET A 38 11.46 -32.16 3.73
CA MET A 38 10.63 -32.59 4.86
C MET A 38 9.58 -33.66 4.51
N SER A 39 9.23 -33.81 3.23
CA SER A 39 8.24 -34.82 2.79
C SER A 39 8.82 -36.23 2.65
N SER A 40 10.15 -36.41 2.69
CA SER A 40 10.81 -37.70 2.43
C SER A 40 11.13 -38.53 3.69
N ASN A 41 10.85 -38.04 4.90
CA ASN A 41 11.25 -38.70 6.15
C ASN A 41 10.12 -39.40 6.94
N SER A 42 9.01 -39.73 6.29
CA SER A 42 7.88 -40.44 6.91
C SER A 42 7.75 -41.86 6.33
N GLY A 43 8.54 -42.81 6.82
CA GLY A 43 8.37 -44.22 6.46
C GLY A 43 9.25 -45.19 7.24
N ASN A 44 8.69 -45.79 8.31
CA ASN A 44 8.74 -47.23 8.63
C ASN A 44 8.55 -47.47 10.13
N SER A 45 7.41 -48.04 10.52
CA SER A 45 7.36 -48.98 11.64
C SER A 45 6.35 -50.09 11.34
N SER A 46 6.85 -51.32 11.32
CA SER A 46 6.14 -52.57 11.07
C SER A 46 5.59 -53.16 12.38
N ASP A 47 4.33 -53.60 12.33
CA ASP A 47 3.59 -54.53 13.20
C ASP A 47 4.24 -55.95 13.25
N PRO A 48 3.81 -56.98 14.06
CA PRO A 48 2.42 -57.30 14.47
C PRO A 48 2.12 -58.11 15.79
N ALA A 49 0.81 -58.43 15.96
CA ALA A 49 0.14 -59.56 16.67
C ALA A 49 -0.22 -59.35 18.17
N ASP A 50 -1.42 -59.66 18.72
CA ASP A 50 -2.38 -60.77 18.51
C ASP A 50 -3.85 -60.43 18.93
N LEU A 51 -4.81 -61.20 18.39
CA LEU A 51 -6.27 -61.33 18.68
C LEU A 51 -6.53 -62.55 19.62
N PRO A 52 -7.75 -62.86 20.22
CA PRO A 52 -9.06 -62.83 19.54
C PRO A 52 -10.40 -62.63 20.34
N THR A 53 -11.43 -62.26 19.56
CA THR A 53 -12.88 -62.69 19.53
C THR A 53 -13.90 -62.43 20.65
N GLY A 54 -15.06 -61.86 20.26
CA GLY A 54 -16.37 -62.06 20.93
C GLY A 54 -17.56 -61.16 20.52
N GLY A 55 -18.32 -61.54 19.47
CA GLY A 55 -19.82 -61.58 19.44
C GLY A 55 -20.75 -60.34 19.40
N SER A 56 -21.26 -60.04 18.18
CA SER A 56 -22.68 -59.72 17.78
C SER A 56 -23.43 -58.40 18.15
N PRO A 57 -24.45 -57.98 17.35
CA PRO A 57 -24.62 -56.58 16.93
C PRO A 57 -25.97 -55.90 17.27
N ALA A 58 -26.02 -54.56 17.15
CA ALA A 58 -27.23 -53.80 16.81
C ALA A 58 -26.88 -52.41 16.20
N PRO A 59 -27.72 -51.83 15.32
CA PRO A 59 -27.31 -50.81 14.35
C PRO A 59 -27.72 -49.39 14.74
N GLN A 60 -26.91 -48.39 14.38
CA GLN A 60 -27.33 -47.03 14.01
C GLN A 60 -26.11 -46.18 13.63
N GLY A 61 -26.24 -45.33 12.62
CA GLY A 61 -25.37 -44.15 12.47
C GLY A 61 -24.76 -43.92 11.09
N VAL A 62 -25.51 -43.20 10.26
CA VAL A 62 -25.09 -42.05 9.42
C VAL A 62 -23.68 -42.11 8.80
N VAL A 63 -23.67 -42.27 7.47
CA VAL A 63 -22.51 -42.18 6.58
C VAL A 63 -21.90 -40.77 6.62
N GLY A 64 -20.70 -40.66 7.20
CA GLY A 64 -19.79 -39.55 6.95
C GLY A 64 -19.07 -39.74 5.62
N ARG A 65 -19.26 -38.81 4.68
CA ARG A 65 -18.42 -38.71 3.47
C ARG A 65 -17.26 -37.78 3.74
N SER A 66 -16.05 -38.33 3.77
CA SER A 66 -14.78 -37.61 3.79
C SER A 66 -14.57 -36.87 2.47
N ILE A 67 -14.35 -35.56 2.57
CA ILE A 67 -13.92 -34.70 1.45
C ILE A 67 -12.40 -34.81 1.39
N GLY A 68 -11.90 -35.65 0.48
CA GLY A 68 -10.48 -35.80 0.25
C GLY A 68 -10.23 -36.30 -1.15
N TRP A 69 -10.65 -35.54 -2.18
CA TRP A 69 -10.27 -35.83 -3.58
C TRP A 69 -10.61 -34.71 -4.60
N VAL A 70 -10.16 -33.47 -4.40
CA VAL A 70 -10.07 -32.49 -5.52
C VAL A 70 -8.94 -31.48 -5.29
N LEU A 71 -7.67 -31.90 -5.30
CA LEU A 71 -6.54 -31.00 -5.56
C LEU A 71 -5.39 -31.78 -6.21
N SER A 72 -5.61 -32.23 -7.43
CA SER A 72 -4.53 -32.44 -8.40
C SER A 72 -5.08 -32.01 -9.76
N HIS A 73 -4.25 -31.38 -10.59
CA HIS A 73 -4.53 -30.87 -11.95
C HIS A 73 -4.97 -29.40 -12.06
N GLY A 74 -4.08 -28.46 -11.73
CA GLY A 74 -4.35 -27.05 -12.04
C GLY A 74 -3.17 -26.09 -12.09
N ILE A 75 -1.89 -26.51 -12.16
CA ILE A 75 -0.77 -25.55 -12.26
C ILE A 75 0.36 -26.12 -13.13
N TRP A 76 0.20 -26.11 -14.45
CA TRP A 76 1.31 -26.34 -15.41
C TRP A 76 1.26 -25.45 -16.67
N ALA A 77 0.37 -24.46 -16.75
CA ALA A 77 0.23 -23.60 -17.95
C ALA A 77 0.70 -22.14 -17.76
N GLY A 78 1.42 -21.80 -16.69
CA GLY A 78 1.69 -20.41 -16.30
C GLY A 78 3.11 -19.86 -16.54
N ILE A 79 4.06 -20.66 -17.00
CA ILE A 79 5.48 -20.22 -17.08
C ILE A 79 5.92 -19.87 -18.52
N GLY A 80 5.17 -20.30 -19.55
CA GLY A 80 5.50 -20.01 -20.96
C GLY A 80 5.14 -18.61 -21.46
N ALA A 81 4.30 -17.86 -20.75
CA ALA A 81 3.75 -16.58 -21.24
C ALA A 81 4.59 -15.35 -20.88
N ILE A 82 5.52 -15.44 -19.93
CA ILE A 82 6.28 -14.27 -19.43
C ILE A 82 7.50 -13.98 -20.31
N ALA A 83 8.08 -15.00 -20.97
CA ALA A 83 9.25 -14.83 -21.84
C ALA A 83 8.91 -14.16 -23.20
N THR A 84 7.70 -14.35 -23.73
CA THR A 84 7.29 -13.78 -25.03
C THR A 84 6.92 -12.30 -24.94
N ILE A 85 6.39 -11.85 -23.79
CA ILE A 85 6.06 -10.43 -23.56
C ILE A 85 7.33 -9.57 -23.47
N LEU A 86 8.42 -10.12 -22.89
CA LEU A 86 9.69 -9.40 -22.74
C LEU A 86 10.39 -9.16 -24.09
N ALA A 87 10.32 -10.11 -25.02
CA ALA A 87 10.88 -9.95 -26.37
C ALA A 87 10.08 -8.95 -27.23
N LEU A 88 8.75 -8.90 -27.05
CA LEU A 88 7.88 -7.97 -27.77
C LEU A 88 8.11 -6.50 -27.34
N VAL A 89 8.36 -6.25 -26.05
CA VAL A 89 8.64 -4.89 -25.53
C VAL A 89 10.00 -4.37 -26.01
N VAL A 90 11.03 -5.23 -26.08
CA VAL A 90 12.36 -4.84 -26.60
C VAL A 90 12.31 -4.58 -28.11
N ALA A 91 11.50 -5.33 -28.87
CA ALA A 91 11.32 -5.10 -30.31
C ALA A 91 10.57 -3.78 -30.61
N ILE A 92 9.55 -3.44 -29.81
CA ILE A 92 8.80 -2.17 -29.96
C ILE A 92 9.68 -0.96 -29.64
N MET A 93 10.59 -1.06 -28.67
CA MET A 93 11.49 0.05 -28.30
C MET A 93 12.60 0.32 -29.33
N GLN A 94 12.94 -0.63 -30.21
CA GLN A 94 13.89 -0.38 -31.30
C GLN A 94 13.22 0.16 -32.58
N LEU A 95 11.90 0.11 -32.71
CA LEU A 95 11.17 0.60 -33.88
C LEU A 95 10.66 2.04 -33.79
N THR A 96 10.76 2.71 -32.64
CA THR A 96 10.36 4.11 -32.49
C THR A 96 11.59 5.02 -32.42
N LYS A 97 12.33 5.11 -33.51
CA LYS A 97 13.25 6.22 -33.75
C LYS A 97 12.55 7.19 -34.70
N PRO A 98 12.08 8.37 -34.23
CA PRO A 98 11.50 9.35 -35.14
C PRO A 98 12.63 10.06 -35.87
N ASP A 99 12.93 9.61 -37.09
CA ASP A 99 13.60 10.42 -38.10
C ASP A 99 12.54 11.32 -38.74
N GLY A 100 12.52 12.60 -38.36
CA GLY A 100 11.64 13.62 -38.93
C GLY A 100 12.17 15.02 -38.62
N PRO A 101 12.16 15.96 -39.59
CA PRO A 101 13.00 17.16 -39.59
C PRO A 101 12.53 18.23 -38.59
N PRO A 102 13.41 19.17 -38.20
CA PRO A 102 13.06 20.20 -37.23
C PRO A 102 11.95 21.11 -37.77
N ALA A 103 10.99 21.39 -36.89
CA ALA A 103 9.90 22.33 -37.14
C ALA A 103 10.45 23.70 -37.57
N GLU A 104 9.96 24.17 -38.71
CA GLU A 104 10.13 25.53 -39.21
C GLU A 104 9.67 26.54 -38.15
N THR A 105 10.62 27.36 -37.70
CA THR A 105 10.34 28.57 -36.92
C THR A 105 9.59 29.54 -37.83
N LYS A 106 8.30 29.80 -37.55
CA LYS A 106 7.58 30.93 -38.14
C LYS A 106 8.32 32.22 -37.75
N VAL A 107 9.03 32.80 -38.71
CA VAL A 107 9.55 34.16 -38.65
C VAL A 107 8.33 35.08 -38.71
N SER A 108 8.06 35.81 -37.63
CA SER A 108 7.13 36.94 -37.64
C SER A 108 7.76 38.08 -38.44
N ASP A 109 7.03 38.56 -39.45
CA ASP A 109 7.45 39.63 -40.34
C ASP A 109 7.83 40.92 -39.59
N CYS A 110 9.09 41.35 -39.75
CA CYS A 110 9.51 42.70 -39.44
C CYS A 110 9.07 43.62 -40.61
N SER A 111 7.96 44.35 -40.43
CA SER A 111 7.55 45.37 -41.39
C SER A 111 8.47 46.60 -41.29
N ALA A 112 9.32 46.79 -42.29
CA ALA A 112 10.10 48.02 -42.45
C ALA A 112 9.25 49.09 -43.16
N ASN A 113 8.70 50.05 -42.41
CA ASN A 113 8.19 51.28 -42.99
C ASN A 113 9.37 52.24 -43.23
N GLY A 114 9.84 52.29 -44.47
CA GLY A 114 10.81 53.27 -44.91
C GLY A 114 10.13 54.56 -45.36
N ALA A 115 10.39 55.66 -44.65
CA ALA A 115 10.36 57.00 -45.22
C ALA A 115 11.41 57.87 -44.53
N GLY A 116 12.61 57.91 -45.12
CA GLY A 116 13.55 59.03 -45.00
C GLY A 116 14.59 58.98 -43.88
N SER A 117 15.84 59.18 -44.31
CA SER A 117 17.02 59.65 -43.55
C SER A 117 17.83 58.66 -42.71
N ALA A 118 19.14 58.87 -42.81
CA ALA A 118 20.23 57.99 -42.42
C ALA A 118 20.36 57.74 -40.91
N ASN A 119 20.91 56.57 -40.58
CA ASN A 119 21.22 56.03 -39.25
C ASN A 119 20.02 55.61 -38.39
N VAL A 120 19.42 54.46 -38.70
CA VAL A 120 18.59 53.70 -37.76
C VAL A 120 19.37 52.48 -37.28
N ARG A 121 19.77 52.51 -36.01
CA ARG A 121 20.29 51.35 -35.28
C ARG A 121 19.08 50.47 -34.96
N VAL A 122 18.99 49.29 -35.55
CA VAL A 122 17.93 48.31 -35.23
C VAL A 122 18.27 47.71 -33.87
N ASP A 123 17.60 48.20 -32.83
CA ASP A 123 17.66 47.64 -31.49
C ASP A 123 16.67 46.49 -31.40
N CYS A 124 17.15 45.26 -31.62
CA CYS A 124 16.41 44.05 -31.29
C CYS A 124 16.63 43.70 -29.81
N SER A 125 16.29 44.62 -28.91
CA SER A 125 16.12 44.30 -27.50
C SER A 125 14.81 43.55 -27.34
N HIS A 126 14.86 42.24 -27.63
CA HIS A 126 13.96 41.32 -26.96
C HIS A 126 14.29 41.41 -25.47
N THR A 127 13.56 42.27 -24.75
CA THR A 127 13.23 41.95 -23.36
C THR A 127 12.39 40.68 -23.44
N VAL A 128 13.07 39.54 -23.55
CA VAL A 128 12.52 38.31 -23.01
C VAL A 128 12.33 38.66 -21.55
N ASN A 129 11.10 39.04 -21.19
CA ASN A 129 10.60 38.77 -19.86
C ASN A 129 10.80 37.27 -19.71
N GLN A 130 12.00 36.87 -19.25
CA GLN A 130 12.18 35.66 -18.50
C GLN A 130 11.22 35.88 -17.34
N GLY A 131 9.99 35.40 -17.52
CA GLY A 131 8.98 35.45 -16.49
C GLY A 131 9.68 34.92 -15.26
N ALA A 132 9.86 35.82 -14.30
CA ALA A 132 10.32 35.43 -12.98
C ALA A 132 9.51 34.18 -12.58
N PRO A 133 10.13 33.19 -11.91
CA PRO A 133 9.37 32.06 -11.40
C PRO A 133 8.17 32.65 -10.68
N ASN A 134 6.96 32.38 -11.21
CA ASN A 134 5.74 32.98 -10.71
C ASN A 134 5.78 32.82 -9.20
N PRO A 135 5.69 33.90 -8.40
CA PRO A 135 5.66 33.75 -6.96
C PRO A 135 4.53 32.75 -6.67
N LEU A 136 4.88 31.64 -6.01
CA LEU A 136 3.95 30.56 -5.69
C LEU A 136 2.66 31.21 -5.22
N SER A 137 1.57 30.96 -5.96
CA SER A 137 0.27 31.56 -5.67
C SER A 137 -0.06 31.29 -4.20
N ASN A 138 -0.53 32.29 -3.46
CA ASN A 138 -0.95 32.08 -2.07
C ASN A 138 -2.16 31.13 -1.96
N ASP A 139 -2.80 30.78 -3.08
CA ASP A 139 -3.85 29.76 -3.15
C ASP A 139 -3.25 28.34 -3.11
N PRO A 140 -3.55 27.53 -2.07
CA PRO A 140 -3.08 26.15 -1.96
C PRO A 140 -3.45 25.29 -3.17
N ARG A 141 -4.61 25.51 -3.81
CA ARG A 141 -5.02 24.73 -4.99
C ARG A 141 -4.13 25.03 -6.19
N ALA A 142 -3.80 26.29 -6.42
CA ALA A 142 -2.87 26.67 -7.47
C ALA A 142 -1.47 26.09 -7.22
N GLN A 143 -0.96 26.07 -5.99
CA GLN A 143 0.32 25.44 -5.67
C GLN A 143 0.29 23.93 -5.93
N ILE A 144 -0.79 23.24 -5.55
CA ILE A 144 -0.96 21.81 -5.84
C ILE A 144 -0.92 21.54 -7.34
N VAL A 145 -1.65 22.33 -8.15
CA VAL A 145 -1.66 22.17 -9.61
C VAL A 145 -0.27 22.39 -10.20
N GLN A 146 0.49 23.37 -9.69
CA GLN A 146 1.86 23.61 -10.12
C GLN A 146 2.81 22.46 -9.76
N LEU A 147 2.67 21.86 -8.58
CA LEU A 147 3.56 20.81 -8.08
C LEU A 147 3.22 19.41 -8.61
N THR A 148 1.93 19.12 -8.78
CA THR A 148 1.42 17.75 -9.04
C THR A 148 0.66 17.63 -10.37
N GLY A 149 0.46 18.74 -11.09
CA GLY A 149 -0.26 18.80 -12.35
C GLY A 149 -1.79 18.88 -12.23
N SER A 150 -2.38 18.47 -11.10
CA SER A 150 -3.84 18.56 -10.88
C SER A 150 -4.24 18.54 -9.41
N TRP A 151 -5.36 19.17 -9.07
CA TRP A 151 -6.01 19.02 -7.76
C TRP A 151 -7.01 17.86 -7.83
N SER A 152 -6.72 16.73 -7.18
CA SER A 152 -7.61 15.56 -7.19
C SER A 152 -7.45 14.70 -5.93
N THR A 153 -8.48 13.93 -5.58
CA THR A 153 -8.41 12.96 -4.45
C THR A 153 -7.31 11.93 -4.66
N LYS A 154 -7.11 11.48 -5.90
CA LYS A 154 -6.01 10.57 -6.25
C LYS A 154 -4.65 11.22 -5.97
N GLY A 155 -4.46 12.47 -6.38
CA GLY A 155 -3.23 13.22 -6.10
C GLY A 155 -2.98 13.41 -4.59
N PHE A 156 -4.04 13.63 -3.82
CA PHE A 156 -3.97 13.69 -2.36
C PHE A 156 -3.52 12.36 -1.75
N VAL A 157 -4.14 11.25 -2.17
CA VAL A 157 -3.75 9.91 -1.71
C VAL A 157 -2.32 9.56 -2.12
N THR A 158 -1.88 9.93 -3.33
CA THR A 158 -0.47 9.76 -3.73
C THR A 158 0.47 10.51 -2.79
N ALA A 159 0.19 11.78 -2.47
CA ALA A 159 1.00 12.54 -1.52
C ALA A 159 1.01 11.91 -0.10
N ILE A 160 -0.11 11.32 0.34
CA ILE A 160 -0.20 10.59 1.60
C ILE A 160 0.65 9.32 1.58
N VAL A 161 0.59 8.54 0.50
CA VAL A 161 1.39 7.31 0.33
C VAL A 161 2.89 7.62 0.33
N ASP A 162 3.27 8.72 -0.32
CA ASP A 162 4.65 9.23 -0.34
C ASP A 162 5.05 9.93 0.97
N ARG A 163 4.08 10.15 1.87
CA ARG A 163 4.16 10.94 3.10
C ARG A 163 4.84 12.30 2.92
N ASP A 164 4.58 12.93 1.78
CA ASP A 164 5.00 14.30 1.52
C ASP A 164 4.11 15.25 2.32
N THR A 165 4.47 15.48 3.58
CA THR A 165 3.72 16.34 4.51
C THR A 165 3.55 17.76 4.00
N SER A 166 4.43 18.25 3.11
CA SER A 166 4.30 19.58 2.52
C SER A 166 3.15 19.63 1.52
N ILE A 167 3.06 18.64 0.62
CA ILE A 167 1.98 18.54 -0.37
C ILE A 167 0.66 18.13 0.31
N VAL A 168 0.71 17.19 1.26
CA VAL A 168 -0.45 16.83 2.10
C VAL A 168 -1.00 18.06 2.81
N GLY A 169 -0.14 18.90 3.39
CA GLY A 169 -0.53 20.15 4.02
C GLY A 169 -1.31 21.08 3.09
N LEU A 170 -0.87 21.24 1.83
CA LEU A 170 -1.59 22.04 0.84
C LEU A 170 -2.98 21.46 0.55
N TYR A 171 -3.10 20.14 0.37
CA TYR A 171 -4.39 19.49 0.14
C TYR A 171 -5.35 19.70 1.31
N LEU A 172 -4.86 19.61 2.54
CA LEU A 172 -5.65 19.88 3.74
C LEU A 172 -6.10 21.35 3.80
N GLN A 173 -5.21 22.30 3.52
CA GLN A 173 -5.56 23.73 3.44
C GLN A 173 -6.59 24.01 2.33
N SER A 174 -6.61 23.21 1.26
CA SER A 174 -7.58 23.33 0.17
C SER A 174 -8.96 22.73 0.46
N GLY A 175 -9.14 22.14 1.65
CA GLY A 175 -10.41 21.60 2.16
C GLY A 175 -10.53 20.08 2.19
N MET A 176 -9.49 19.32 1.80
CA MET A 176 -9.49 17.87 1.98
C MET A 176 -9.29 17.50 3.46
N LYS A 177 -9.68 16.29 3.84
CA LYS A 177 -9.67 15.81 5.23
C LYS A 177 -9.11 14.40 5.32
N ALA A 178 -8.73 13.97 6.53
CA ALA A 178 -8.36 12.58 6.81
C ALA A 178 -9.45 11.58 6.36
N THR A 179 -10.71 11.97 6.53
CA THR A 179 -11.92 11.19 6.18
C THR A 179 -12.36 11.35 4.72
N THR A 180 -11.65 12.12 3.89
CA THR A 180 -11.93 12.18 2.45
C THR A 180 -11.81 10.77 1.87
N LEU A 181 -12.85 10.29 1.18
CA LEU A 181 -12.87 8.92 0.66
C LEU A 181 -12.19 8.83 -0.69
N GLN A 182 -11.30 7.84 -0.82
CA GLN A 182 -10.79 7.32 -2.08
C GLN A 182 -11.13 5.83 -2.12
N ASP A 183 -11.83 5.40 -3.17
CA ASP A 183 -12.24 4.00 -3.36
C ASP A 183 -12.95 3.37 -2.14
N GLY A 184 -13.69 4.17 -1.35
CA GLY A 184 -14.39 3.68 -0.15
C GLY A 184 -13.52 3.55 1.11
N ALA A 185 -12.27 4.01 1.06
CA ALA A 185 -11.38 4.10 2.22
C ALA A 185 -11.02 5.56 2.55
N SER A 186 -10.89 5.86 3.83
CA SER A 186 -10.47 7.17 4.32
C SER A 186 -9.03 7.44 3.90
N ALA A 187 -8.77 8.61 3.30
CA ALA A 187 -7.51 8.95 2.67
C ALA A 187 -6.30 8.75 3.60
N ILE A 188 -6.42 9.10 4.89
CA ILE A 188 -5.33 8.94 5.86
C ILE A 188 -4.82 7.50 5.96
N LEU A 189 -5.68 6.50 5.77
CA LEU A 189 -5.34 5.08 5.91
C LEU A 189 -4.33 4.61 4.86
N TYR A 190 -4.31 5.25 3.69
CA TYR A 190 -3.31 4.97 2.66
C TYR A 190 -1.87 5.25 3.14
N GLY A 191 -1.66 6.06 4.17
CA GLY A 191 -0.35 6.36 4.74
C GLY A 191 0.22 5.28 5.67
N PHE A 192 -0.60 4.29 6.05
CA PHE A 192 -0.29 3.31 7.10
C PHE A 192 -0.42 1.84 6.65
N GLN A 193 -0.34 1.59 5.34
CA GLN A 193 -0.53 0.26 4.74
C GLN A 193 0.49 -0.81 5.19
N GLY A 194 1.52 -0.44 5.96
CA GLY A 194 2.51 -1.38 6.51
C GLY A 194 3.51 -1.92 5.48
N VAL A 195 3.62 -1.28 4.31
CA VAL A 195 4.59 -1.66 3.28
C VAL A 195 5.91 -0.92 3.48
N ALA A 196 7.03 -1.66 3.44
CA ALA A 196 8.37 -1.15 3.75
C ALA A 196 8.86 -0.01 2.84
N SER A 197 8.17 0.26 1.72
CA SER A 197 8.56 1.25 0.72
C SER A 197 7.90 2.62 0.88
N GLN A 198 7.11 2.86 1.94
CA GLN A 198 6.56 4.20 2.18
C GLN A 198 7.66 5.11 2.72
N ASN A 199 8.00 6.12 1.92
CA ASN A 199 8.96 7.16 2.29
C ASN A 199 8.37 8.06 3.38
N GLY A 200 9.24 8.72 4.14
CA GLY A 200 8.84 9.74 5.12
C GLY A 200 8.40 9.21 6.49
N ASP A 201 8.30 10.13 7.45
CA ASP A 201 7.96 9.85 8.85
C ASP A 201 6.43 9.68 9.02
N PRO A 202 5.95 8.50 9.42
CA PRO A 202 4.52 8.26 9.60
C PRO A 202 3.92 9.05 10.77
N VAL A 203 4.70 9.37 11.81
CA VAL A 203 4.25 10.20 12.93
C VAL A 203 4.11 11.66 12.49
N ALA A 204 5.04 12.16 11.67
CA ALA A 204 4.93 13.48 11.07
C ALA A 204 3.66 13.60 10.22
N LEU A 205 3.30 12.56 9.46
CA LEU A 205 2.05 12.54 8.70
C LEU A 205 0.81 12.66 9.61
N VAL A 206 0.73 11.90 10.71
CA VAL A 206 -0.38 12.03 11.67
C VAL A 206 -0.46 13.47 12.21
N LYS A 207 0.69 14.05 12.59
CA LYS A 207 0.76 15.44 13.08
C LYS A 207 0.27 16.44 12.04
N THR A 208 0.60 16.25 10.77
CA THR A 208 0.09 17.11 9.68
C THR A 208 -1.44 17.06 9.58
N PHE A 209 -2.04 15.88 9.70
CA PHE A 209 -3.50 15.75 9.74
C PHE A 209 -4.12 16.38 10.99
N GLN A 210 -3.51 16.18 12.16
CA GLN A 210 -4.00 16.78 13.41
C GLN A 210 -3.93 18.30 13.40
N ALA A 211 -2.87 18.87 12.81
CA ALA A 211 -2.76 20.32 12.60
C ALA A 211 -3.89 20.87 11.70
N ALA A 212 -4.45 20.03 10.83
CA ALA A 212 -5.62 20.35 10.00
C ALA A 212 -6.97 19.97 10.65
N GLY A 213 -6.97 19.54 11.92
CA GLY A 213 -8.18 19.28 12.69
C GLY A 213 -8.63 17.82 12.76
N PHE A 214 -7.85 16.86 12.26
CA PHE A 214 -8.09 15.44 12.51
C PHE A 214 -7.95 15.13 14.01
N LYS A 215 -8.93 14.44 14.59
CA LYS A 215 -8.88 13.98 15.98
C LYS A 215 -8.47 12.52 16.00
N ILE A 216 -7.81 12.12 17.07
CA ILE A 216 -7.17 10.81 17.16
C ILE A 216 -8.15 9.63 17.10
N ASP A 217 -9.37 9.84 17.61
CA ASP A 217 -10.47 8.88 17.58
C ASP A 217 -11.55 9.27 16.58
N ASP A 218 -11.24 10.11 15.59
CA ASP A 218 -12.16 10.32 14.46
C ASP A 218 -12.45 8.98 13.80
N GLU A 219 -13.73 8.77 13.48
CA GLU A 219 -14.20 7.56 12.82
C GLU A 219 -13.71 7.53 11.37
N LEU A 220 -12.93 6.49 11.05
CA LEU A 220 -12.42 6.21 9.71
C LEU A 220 -13.15 5.01 9.13
N HIS A 221 -13.48 5.10 7.85
CA HIS A 221 -14.06 4.02 7.07
C HIS A 221 -13.02 3.38 6.17
N ASP A 222 -13.10 2.06 6.02
CA ASP A 222 -12.36 1.29 5.03
C ASP A 222 -13.16 0.08 4.54
N GLY A 223 -13.72 0.20 3.33
CA GLY A 223 -14.34 -0.91 2.60
C GLY A 223 -13.46 -1.49 1.48
N TYR A 224 -12.18 -1.11 1.39
CA TYR A 224 -11.34 -1.40 0.22
C TYR A 224 -9.90 -1.79 0.55
N LEU A 225 -9.17 -0.96 1.30
CA LEU A 225 -7.74 -1.12 1.55
C LEU A 225 -7.42 -2.40 2.30
N MET A 226 -8.08 -2.67 3.42
CA MET A 226 -7.80 -3.87 4.22
C MET A 226 -7.93 -5.17 3.41
N HIS A 227 -8.93 -5.27 2.53
CA HIS A 227 -9.10 -6.40 1.60
C HIS A 227 -7.94 -6.56 0.61
N LYS A 228 -7.27 -5.46 0.24
CA LYS A 228 -6.13 -5.48 -0.68
C LYS A 228 -4.81 -5.80 0.02
N LEU A 229 -4.71 -5.49 1.30
CA LEU A 229 -3.49 -5.67 2.07
C LEU A 229 -3.38 -7.08 2.62
N VAL A 230 -4.50 -7.66 3.09
CA VAL A 230 -4.49 -8.98 3.72
C VAL A 230 -5.74 -9.76 3.34
N ASP A 231 -5.55 -10.94 2.74
CA ASP A 231 -6.65 -11.90 2.54
C ASP A 231 -7.29 -12.23 3.90
N LEU A 232 -8.62 -12.20 3.98
CA LEU A 232 -9.47 -12.31 5.19
C LEU A 232 -9.77 -11.04 6.01
N PHE A 233 -9.23 -9.87 5.65
CA PHE A 233 -9.49 -8.64 6.41
C PHE A 233 -10.62 -7.79 5.80
N PRO A 234 -11.39 -7.05 6.62
CA PRO A 234 -11.32 -6.95 8.09
C PRO A 234 -11.77 -8.23 8.79
N LEU A 235 -11.01 -8.68 9.80
CA LEU A 235 -11.38 -9.84 10.64
C LEU A 235 -12.71 -9.61 11.37
N PRO A 236 -13.51 -10.66 11.62
CA PRO A 236 -14.70 -10.56 12.45
C PRO A 236 -14.40 -9.98 13.84
N PHE A 237 -15.31 -9.14 14.33
CA PHE A 237 -15.25 -8.57 15.68
C PHE A 237 -16.65 -8.18 16.15
N HIS A 238 -17.23 -8.99 17.03
CA HIS A 238 -18.61 -8.83 17.50
C HIS A 238 -18.66 -8.86 19.02
N THR A 239 -18.49 -7.69 19.64
CA THR A 239 -18.59 -7.46 21.09
C THR A 239 -19.40 -6.18 21.34
N ASP A 240 -19.68 -5.88 22.61
CA ASP A 240 -20.32 -4.61 23.00
C ASP A 240 -19.46 -3.37 22.68
N LEU A 241 -18.18 -3.56 22.35
CA LEU A 241 -17.24 -2.51 21.95
C LEU A 241 -17.05 -2.42 20.43
N THR A 242 -17.74 -3.24 19.64
CA THR A 242 -17.68 -3.16 18.18
C THR A 242 -18.19 -1.78 17.70
N PRO A 243 -17.39 -1.03 16.91
CA PRO A 243 -17.82 0.26 16.38
C PRO A 243 -19.10 0.13 15.53
N LYS A 244 -19.97 1.14 15.62
CA LYS A 244 -21.22 1.14 14.83
C LYS A 244 -20.90 1.16 13.34
N GLY A 245 -21.49 0.25 12.58
CA GLY A 245 -21.26 0.13 11.13
C GLY A 245 -20.04 -0.72 10.77
N TYR A 246 -19.26 -1.17 11.75
CA TYR A 246 -18.28 -2.23 11.54
C TYR A 246 -19.01 -3.53 11.25
N THR A 247 -18.77 -4.12 10.07
CA THR A 247 -19.32 -5.44 9.74
C THR A 247 -18.28 -6.54 9.88
N GLY A 248 -17.00 -6.25 9.57
CA GLY A 248 -15.95 -7.27 9.59
C GLY A 248 -16.27 -8.48 8.69
N GLY A 249 -15.43 -9.51 8.77
CA GLY A 249 -15.68 -10.82 8.18
C GLY A 249 -15.33 -10.97 6.70
N TYR A 250 -15.57 -12.19 6.22
CA TYR A 250 -15.24 -12.63 4.86
C TYR A 250 -16.14 -11.97 3.82
N GLN A 251 -15.51 -11.45 2.75
CA GLN A 251 -16.11 -10.82 1.57
C GLN A 251 -17.03 -9.63 1.90
N ASP A 252 -16.66 -8.44 1.42
CA ASP A 252 -17.40 -7.17 1.59
C ASP A 252 -17.50 -6.61 3.02
N GLY A 253 -16.70 -7.15 3.96
CA GLY A 253 -16.57 -6.59 5.30
C GLY A 253 -16.11 -5.12 5.29
N VAL A 254 -16.71 -4.29 6.12
CA VAL A 254 -16.39 -2.86 6.23
C VAL A 254 -15.75 -2.62 7.59
N PHE A 255 -14.58 -1.97 7.56
CA PHE A 255 -13.96 -1.42 8.75
C PHE A 255 -14.57 -0.05 9.06
N VAL A 256 -14.84 0.15 10.35
CA VAL A 256 -15.18 1.45 10.94
C VAL A 256 -14.45 1.57 12.27
N GLY A 257 -13.73 2.67 12.50
CA GLY A 257 -13.07 2.92 13.78
C GLY A 257 -11.91 3.90 13.70
N SER A 258 -11.16 4.03 14.81
CA SER A 258 -10.02 4.96 14.89
C SER A 258 -8.82 4.50 14.08
N LEU A 259 -7.88 5.41 13.83
CA LEU A 259 -6.60 5.09 13.18
C LEU A 259 -5.82 4.02 13.96
N LEU A 260 -5.84 4.11 15.30
CA LEU A 260 -5.20 3.11 16.16
C LEU A 260 -5.81 1.72 15.92
N PHE A 261 -7.14 1.63 15.88
CA PHE A 261 -7.82 0.36 15.66
C PHE A 261 -7.50 -0.23 14.28
N TRP A 262 -7.48 0.61 13.22
CA TRP A 262 -7.14 0.16 11.88
C TRP A 262 -5.72 -0.42 11.79
N ILE A 263 -4.73 0.27 12.38
CA ILE A 263 -3.34 -0.18 12.38
C ILE A 263 -3.18 -1.47 13.17
N VAL A 264 -3.78 -1.56 14.37
CA VAL A 264 -3.75 -2.77 15.21
C VAL A 264 -4.38 -3.95 14.48
N GLN A 265 -5.51 -3.74 13.82
CA GLN A 265 -6.18 -4.79 13.07
C GLN A 265 -5.29 -5.28 11.92
N ARG A 266 -4.79 -4.38 11.06
CA ARG A 266 -3.87 -4.77 9.98
C ARG A 266 -2.64 -5.51 10.51
N ALA A 267 -2.04 -5.02 11.59
CA ALA A 267 -0.87 -5.62 12.22
C ALA A 267 -1.14 -6.98 12.89
N ALA A 268 -2.39 -7.28 13.27
CA ALA A 268 -2.75 -8.60 13.80
C ALA A 268 -2.63 -9.72 12.74
N GLY A 269 -2.72 -9.37 11.45
CA GLY A 269 -2.53 -10.33 10.37
C GLY A 269 -1.06 -10.64 10.09
N TRP A 270 -0.22 -9.61 9.96
CA TRP A 270 1.13 -9.73 9.40
C TRP A 270 2.25 -9.39 10.39
N GLY A 271 1.88 -9.05 11.63
CA GLY A 271 2.77 -8.47 12.62
C GLY A 271 2.90 -6.95 12.46
N PRO A 272 3.15 -6.22 13.56
CA PRO A 272 3.47 -4.80 13.50
C PRO A 272 4.88 -4.58 12.95
N THR A 273 5.03 -3.62 12.05
CA THR A 273 6.31 -3.06 11.63
C THR A 273 6.81 -2.03 12.64
N ASP A 274 8.09 -1.65 12.57
CA ASP A 274 8.64 -0.59 13.43
C ASP A 274 7.93 0.75 13.24
N GLN A 275 7.44 1.03 12.03
CA GLN A 275 6.65 2.23 11.73
C GLN A 275 5.28 2.18 12.42
N ASP A 276 4.64 1.01 12.44
CA ASP A 276 3.37 0.83 13.17
C ASP A 276 3.57 1.05 14.67
N ILE A 277 4.63 0.49 15.25
CA ILE A 277 4.95 0.67 16.67
C ILE A 277 5.16 2.15 16.99
N GLN A 278 5.88 2.89 16.14
CA GLN A 278 6.08 4.33 16.33
C GLN A 278 4.75 5.10 16.33
N VAL A 279 3.88 4.82 15.36
CA VAL A 279 2.57 5.47 15.25
C VAL A 279 1.67 5.08 16.41
N ILE A 280 1.58 3.79 16.77
CA ILE A 280 0.80 3.31 17.91
C ILE A 280 1.24 4.01 19.20
N ASN A 281 2.54 4.06 19.49
CA ASN A 281 3.07 4.74 20.67
C ASN A 281 2.75 6.24 20.65
N TYR A 282 2.88 6.88 19.49
CA TYR A 282 2.49 8.27 19.34
C TYR A 282 1.00 8.45 19.63
N LEU A 283 0.12 7.64 19.03
CA LEU A 283 -1.32 7.74 19.22
C LEU A 283 -1.71 7.52 20.71
N ILE A 284 -1.14 6.52 21.37
CA ILE A 284 -1.33 6.28 22.81
C ILE A 284 -0.90 7.50 23.62
N SER A 285 0.26 8.11 23.30
CA SER A 285 0.75 9.29 24.02
C SER A 285 -0.15 10.53 23.86
N GLN A 286 -0.97 10.55 22.81
CA GLN A 286 -1.97 11.59 22.56
C GLN A 286 -3.35 11.25 23.15
N GLY A 287 -3.48 10.12 23.86
CA GLY A 287 -4.70 9.73 24.54
C GLY A 287 -5.72 8.96 23.68
N ALA A 288 -5.27 8.23 22.65
CA ALA A 288 -6.14 7.35 21.86
C ALA A 288 -6.88 6.32 22.72
N ASP A 289 -8.12 6.00 22.37
CA ASP A 289 -8.86 4.92 23.05
C ASP A 289 -8.34 3.54 22.67
N CYS A 290 -7.77 2.84 23.64
CA CYS A 290 -7.21 1.49 23.48
C CYS A 290 -8.20 0.37 23.82
N LYS A 291 -9.41 0.67 24.31
CA LYS A 291 -10.39 -0.35 24.71
C LYS A 291 -10.89 -1.16 23.53
N VAL A 292 -11.20 -0.50 22.41
CA VAL A 292 -11.68 -1.16 21.18
C VAL A 292 -10.57 -2.04 20.57
N PRO A 293 -9.35 -1.54 20.29
CA PRO A 293 -8.25 -2.38 19.82
C PRO A 293 -7.91 -3.54 20.77
N LEU A 294 -7.94 -3.34 22.09
CA LEU A 294 -7.70 -4.40 23.07
C LEU A 294 -8.78 -5.49 23.01
N SER A 295 -10.05 -5.08 22.98
CA SER A 295 -11.19 -6.00 22.86
C SER A 295 -11.11 -6.81 21.57
N PHE A 296 -10.73 -6.17 20.46
CA PHE A 296 -10.49 -6.83 19.18
C PHE A 296 -9.39 -7.89 19.26
N LEU A 297 -8.24 -7.54 19.84
CA LEU A 297 -7.12 -8.48 19.98
C LEU A 297 -7.52 -9.66 20.87
N ASN A 298 -8.21 -9.42 22.00
CA ASN A 298 -8.69 -10.49 22.87
C ASN A 298 -9.72 -11.41 22.17
N TYR A 299 -10.57 -10.84 21.32
CA TYR A 299 -11.56 -11.61 20.55
C TYR A 299 -10.89 -12.54 19.51
N ASN A 300 -9.82 -12.06 18.85
CA ASN A 300 -9.15 -12.77 17.77
C ASN A 300 -7.90 -13.57 18.18
N ALA A 301 -7.38 -13.36 19.40
CA ALA A 301 -6.28 -14.13 19.95
C ALA A 301 -6.74 -15.55 20.30
N SER A 302 -6.63 -16.48 19.34
CA SER A 302 -6.88 -17.90 19.60
C SER A 302 -5.69 -18.54 20.31
N PRO A 303 -5.88 -19.35 21.37
CA PRO A 303 -4.80 -20.07 22.04
C PRO A 303 -4.07 -21.10 21.15
N ASN A 304 -4.62 -21.40 19.96
CA ASN A 304 -4.04 -22.33 18.99
C ASN A 304 -3.41 -21.64 17.77
N SER A 305 -3.32 -20.30 17.73
CA SER A 305 -2.54 -19.60 16.70
C SER A 305 -1.04 -19.71 17.02
N ASN A 306 -0.54 -20.94 17.17
CA ASN A 306 0.89 -21.23 17.12
C ASN A 306 1.33 -21.05 15.67
N THR A 307 1.81 -19.86 15.40
CA THR A 307 2.59 -19.52 14.22
C THR A 307 3.72 -20.53 14.06
N LEU A 308 3.83 -21.06 12.84
CA LEU A 308 5.00 -21.78 12.34
C LEU A 308 6.28 -20.99 12.70
N GLY A 309 6.93 -21.35 13.82
CA GLY A 309 8.28 -20.91 14.20
C GLY A 309 8.53 -19.40 14.42
N GLY A 310 7.51 -18.55 14.49
CA GLY A 310 7.67 -17.09 14.64
C GLY A 310 6.85 -16.49 15.79
N THR A 311 7.31 -15.36 16.33
CA THR A 311 6.62 -14.56 17.35
C THR A 311 5.20 -14.24 16.87
N SER A 312 4.17 -14.57 17.66
CA SER A 312 2.79 -14.29 17.27
C SER A 312 2.59 -12.77 17.09
N PRO A 313 1.89 -12.28 16.05
CA PRO A 313 1.58 -10.85 15.87
C PRO A 313 0.99 -10.19 17.11
N TYR A 314 0.31 -10.98 17.95
CA TYR A 314 -0.34 -10.57 19.19
C TYR A 314 0.64 -10.33 20.34
N GLU A 315 1.82 -10.98 20.36
CA GLU A 315 2.77 -10.88 21.48
C GLU A 315 3.27 -9.45 21.72
N LYS A 316 3.39 -8.64 20.65
CA LYS A 316 3.77 -7.23 20.76
C LYS A 316 2.56 -6.32 20.99
N LEU A 317 1.46 -6.56 20.28
CA LEU A 317 0.30 -5.65 20.31
C LEU A 317 -0.52 -5.78 21.61
N LEU A 318 -0.70 -6.99 22.12
CA LEU A 318 -1.55 -7.24 23.28
C LEU A 318 -1.03 -6.51 24.53
N PRO A 319 0.27 -6.59 24.91
CA PRO A 319 0.77 -5.88 26.09
C PRO A 319 0.70 -4.35 25.93
N MET A 320 0.92 -3.83 24.71
CA MET A 320 0.80 -2.39 24.45
C MET A 320 -0.63 -1.90 24.69
N MET A 321 -1.62 -2.60 24.14
CA MET A 321 -3.03 -2.23 24.30
C MET A 321 -3.50 -2.43 25.75
N GLN A 322 -3.06 -3.49 26.43
CA GLN A 322 -3.35 -3.73 27.84
C GLN A 322 -2.80 -2.62 28.74
N ASN A 323 -1.56 -2.17 28.51
CA ASN A 323 -0.96 -1.09 29.30
C ASN A 323 -1.65 0.25 29.06
N CYS A 324 -2.07 0.53 27.82
CA CYS A 324 -2.78 1.74 27.46
C CYS A 324 -4.21 1.80 28.04
N ALA A 325 -4.91 0.67 28.11
CA ALA A 325 -6.31 0.62 28.55
C ALA A 325 -6.51 0.66 30.07
N ARG A 326 -5.42 0.70 30.86
CA ARG A 326 -5.44 0.81 32.33
C ARG A 326 -5.68 2.24 32.78
#